data_AF-A0A7I9ZFR6-F1
#
_entry.id   AF-A0A7I9ZFR6-F1
#
_cell.length_a   1.000
_cell.length_b   1.000
_cell.length_c   1.000
_cell.angle_alpha   90.00
_cell.angle_beta   90.00
_cell.angle_gamma   90.00
#
_symmetry.space_group_name_H-M   'P 1'
#
loop_
_entity.id
_entity.type
_entity.pdbx_description
1 polymer ?
#
loop_
_entity_poly.entity_id
_entity_poly.type
_entity_poly.pdbx_seq_one_letter_code
_entity_poly.pdbx_strand_id
1 'polypeptide(L)'
;MSEHATTPAGETTPLRRDGNANYYNQIDPPAAHFIEQTVAVHLRLSDDGTRWIVDGPSVDGHPLDSTYRDLSATNSECACSQPKECARLRDHADNLPLPTGAELLTMLAAALDAPAELITAEQASSWAGRTLTADEVDRLSEAIPHSSIPDAIDTIAASWD
;
A
#
# COMPACT_ATOMS: atom_id res chain seq x y z
N MET A 1 -51.04 -11.56 6.49
CA MET A 1 -49.78 -12.27 6.79
C MET A 1 -48.77 -11.76 5.80
N SER A 2 -47.97 -10.78 6.20
CA SER A 2 -46.93 -10.19 5.34
C SER A 2 -45.60 -10.75 5.79
N GLU A 3 -44.96 -11.47 4.88
CA GLU A 3 -43.69 -12.13 5.11
C GLU A 3 -42.59 -11.08 5.25
N HIS A 4 -41.92 -11.09 6.41
CA HIS A 4 -40.67 -10.36 6.61
C HIS A 4 -39.61 -11.00 5.73
N ALA A 5 -39.18 -10.29 4.69
CA ALA A 5 -37.98 -10.62 3.96
C ALA A 5 -36.79 -10.48 4.92
N THR A 6 -36.21 -11.61 5.32
CA THR A 6 -34.94 -11.67 6.04
C THR A 6 -33.84 -11.23 5.08
N THR A 7 -33.30 -10.03 5.28
CA THR A 7 -32.06 -9.57 4.64
C THR A 7 -30.93 -10.55 4.97
N PRO A 8 -30.13 -11.04 3.99
CA PRO A 8 -29.00 -11.91 4.29
C PRO A 8 -27.96 -11.17 5.12
N ALA A 9 -27.36 -11.86 6.09
CA ALA A 9 -26.23 -11.36 6.86
C ALA A 9 -25.08 -10.99 5.91
N GLY A 10 -24.50 -9.80 6.14
CA GLY A 10 -23.56 -9.15 5.23
C GLY A 10 -22.36 -10.01 4.85
N GLU A 11 -22.12 -10.13 3.54
CA GLU A 11 -20.82 -10.55 3.02
C GLU A 11 -19.76 -9.55 3.50
N THR A 12 -18.81 -10.05 4.30
CA THR A 12 -17.60 -9.30 4.64
C THR A 12 -16.85 -9.04 3.34
N THR A 13 -16.82 -7.79 2.90
CA THR A 13 -16.09 -7.41 1.69
C THR A 13 -14.62 -7.79 1.85
N PRO A 14 -14.04 -8.58 0.92
CA PRO A 14 -12.64 -8.96 1.00
C PRO A 14 -11.74 -7.73 1.07
N LEU A 15 -10.90 -7.69 2.11
CA LEU A 15 -9.90 -6.65 2.28
C LEU A 15 -8.65 -6.99 1.48
N ARG A 16 -7.99 -5.96 0.98
CA ARG A 16 -6.62 -5.99 0.47
C ARG A 16 -5.66 -6.28 1.61
N ARG A 17 -4.41 -6.61 1.25
CA ARG A 17 -3.32 -6.88 2.20
C ARG A 17 -3.02 -5.69 3.13
N ASP A 18 -3.27 -4.46 2.68
CA ASP A 18 -3.12 -3.24 3.48
C ASP A 18 -4.35 -2.92 4.36
N GLY A 19 -5.36 -3.80 4.38
CA GLY A 19 -6.56 -3.66 5.20
C GLY A 19 -7.66 -2.80 4.57
N ASN A 20 -7.47 -2.26 3.37
CA ASN A 20 -8.51 -1.49 2.67
C ASN A 20 -9.45 -2.38 1.84
N ALA A 21 -10.67 -1.94 1.58
CA ALA A 21 -11.59 -2.65 0.68
C ALA A 21 -11.13 -2.54 -0.80
N ASN A 22 -11.40 -3.58 -1.59
CA ASN A 22 -11.07 -3.58 -3.04
C ASN A 22 -11.92 -2.59 -3.88
N TYR A 23 -13.07 -2.19 -3.36
CA TYR A 23 -13.96 -1.20 -3.95
C TYR A 23 -14.57 -0.37 -2.83
N TYR A 24 -14.90 0.89 -3.10
CA TYR A 24 -15.69 1.73 -2.20
C TYR A 24 -17.09 1.16 -2.05
N ASN A 25 -17.26 0.22 -1.13
CA ASN A 25 -18.54 -0.10 -0.56
C ASN A 25 -18.81 0.97 0.50
N GLN A 26 -19.70 1.91 0.19
CA GLN A 26 -20.33 2.70 1.25
C GLN A 26 -21.15 1.72 2.10
N ILE A 27 -20.50 1.10 3.09
CA ILE A 27 -21.22 0.34 4.12
C ILE A 27 -22.03 1.37 4.88
N ASP A 28 -23.36 1.21 4.92
CA ASP A 28 -24.25 2.04 5.71
C ASP A 28 -24.68 1.26 6.96
N PRO A 29 -24.30 1.69 8.18
CA PRO A 29 -23.37 2.77 8.49
C PRO A 29 -21.89 2.33 8.35
N PRO A 30 -20.96 3.26 8.05
CA PRO A 30 -19.56 2.91 7.87
C PRO A 30 -18.96 2.47 9.21
N ALA A 31 -18.24 1.34 9.20
CA ALA A 31 -17.61 0.78 10.39
C ALA A 31 -16.38 1.59 10.87
N ALA A 32 -15.83 2.47 10.03
CA ALA A 32 -14.64 3.25 10.31
C ALA A 32 -14.79 4.71 9.83
N HIS A 33 -14.02 5.61 10.46
CA HIS A 33 -13.90 7.00 10.00
C HIS A 33 -13.01 7.07 8.76
N PHE A 34 -13.36 7.97 7.85
CA PHE A 34 -12.65 8.16 6.60
C PHE A 34 -11.88 9.47 6.67
N ILE A 35 -10.56 9.36 6.88
CA ILE A 35 -9.62 10.47 7.00
C ILE A 35 -8.53 10.27 5.95
N GLU A 36 -8.32 11.26 5.10
CA GLU A 36 -7.44 11.14 3.94
C GLU A 36 -6.37 12.23 3.90
N GLN A 37 -5.23 11.86 3.34
CA GLN A 37 -4.15 12.76 2.96
C GLN A 37 -3.71 12.44 1.53
N THR A 38 -3.01 13.38 0.93
CA THR A 38 -2.44 13.24 -0.41
C THR A 38 -1.02 13.77 -0.40
N VAL A 39 -0.10 13.03 -0.99
CA VAL A 39 1.32 13.37 -1.03
C VAL A 39 1.79 13.62 -2.46
N ALA A 40 2.76 14.52 -2.62
CA ALA A 40 3.43 14.78 -3.89
C ALA A 40 4.60 13.80 -4.08
N VAL A 41 4.66 13.17 -5.26
CA VAL A 41 5.88 12.52 -5.76
C VAL A 41 6.44 13.38 -6.89
N HIS A 42 7.58 14.01 -6.65
CA HIS A 42 8.26 14.90 -7.58
C HIS A 42 8.95 14.08 -8.66
N LEU A 43 8.75 14.46 -9.90
CA LEU A 43 9.33 13.80 -11.07
C LEU A 43 10.21 14.78 -11.83
N ARG A 44 11.28 14.25 -12.44
CA ARG A 44 12.10 14.96 -13.43
C ARG A 44 12.28 14.12 -14.67
N LEU A 45 12.63 14.76 -15.77
CA LEU A 45 13.04 14.04 -16.97
C LEU A 45 14.42 13.41 -16.75
N SER A 46 14.65 12.21 -17.28
CA SER A 46 15.97 11.59 -17.33
C SER A 46 16.95 12.45 -18.13
N ASP A 47 18.24 12.28 -17.87
CA ASP A 47 19.28 13.13 -18.48
C ASP A 47 19.35 12.99 -20.01
N ASP A 48 18.96 11.83 -20.53
CA ASP A 48 18.83 11.57 -21.97
C ASP A 48 17.50 12.06 -22.57
N GLY A 49 16.60 12.59 -21.76
CA GLY A 49 15.32 13.14 -22.18
C GLY A 49 14.24 12.12 -22.52
N THR A 50 14.46 10.82 -22.26
CA THR A 50 13.61 9.75 -22.81
C THR A 50 12.48 9.29 -21.89
N ARG A 51 12.59 9.52 -20.57
CA ARG A 51 11.61 9.01 -19.59
C ARG A 51 11.53 9.86 -18.32
N TRP A 52 10.42 9.75 -17.61
CA TRP A 52 10.28 10.32 -16.26
C TRP A 52 11.00 9.45 -15.23
N ILE A 53 11.65 10.11 -14.27
CA ILE A 53 12.26 9.49 -13.10
C ILE A 53 11.82 10.25 -11.85
N VAL A 54 11.83 9.56 -10.71
CA VAL A 54 11.59 10.18 -9.40
C VAL A 54 12.73 11.17 -9.13
N ASP A 55 12.38 12.40 -8.74
CA ASP A 55 13.35 13.42 -8.40
C ASP A 55 13.82 13.28 -6.94
N GLY A 56 15.01 13.83 -6.66
CA GLY A 56 15.68 13.72 -5.37
C GLY A 56 14.82 14.05 -4.14
N PRO A 57 14.00 15.13 -4.15
CA PRO A 57 13.16 15.49 -3.00
C PRO A 57 12.17 14.41 -2.56
N SER A 58 11.80 13.45 -3.42
CA SER A 58 10.88 12.37 -3.04
C SER A 58 11.56 11.13 -2.46
N VAL A 59 12.90 11.08 -2.46
CA VAL A 59 13.69 9.91 -2.02
C VAL A 59 14.84 10.30 -1.09
N ASP A 60 14.82 11.50 -0.52
CA ASP A 60 15.86 12.03 0.36
C ASP A 60 15.73 11.56 1.83
N GLY A 61 14.70 10.76 2.13
CA GLY A 61 14.41 10.23 3.46
C GLY A 61 13.52 11.12 4.33
N HIS A 62 13.06 12.26 3.84
CA HIS A 62 12.10 13.12 4.55
C HIS A 62 10.64 12.79 4.17
N PRO A 63 9.66 13.19 5.00
CA PRO A 63 8.24 13.11 4.66
C PRO A 63 7.92 13.79 3.32
N LEU A 64 7.09 13.15 2.50
CA LEU A 64 6.60 13.74 1.26
C LEU A 64 5.68 14.93 1.54
N ASP A 65 5.65 15.88 0.61
CA ASP A 65 4.83 17.10 0.74
C ASP A 65 3.34 16.78 0.59
N SER A 66 2.49 17.37 1.44
CA SER A 66 1.05 17.34 1.20
C SER A 66 0.71 18.10 -0.09
N THR A 67 -0.22 17.60 -0.89
CA THR A 67 -0.77 18.38 -2.02
C THR A 67 -1.91 19.31 -1.61
N TYR A 68 -2.43 19.17 -0.38
CA TYR A 68 -3.42 20.10 0.17
C TYR A 68 -2.76 21.42 0.59
N ARG A 69 -3.40 22.53 0.25
CA ARG A 69 -2.85 23.88 0.47
C ARG A 69 -2.76 24.27 1.94
N ASP A 70 -3.68 23.78 2.76
CA ASP A 70 -3.70 24.00 4.21
C ASP A 70 -2.90 22.93 4.97
N LEU A 71 -2.31 21.95 4.25
CA LEU A 71 -1.54 20.83 4.76
C LEU A 71 -2.35 19.87 5.65
N SER A 72 -3.66 20.06 5.75
CA SER A 72 -4.53 19.29 6.64
C SER A 72 -5.17 18.11 5.94
N ALA A 73 -5.39 17.04 6.71
CA ALA A 73 -6.11 15.86 6.27
C ALA A 73 -7.57 16.24 6.02
N THR A 74 -8.23 15.53 5.12
CA THR A 74 -9.65 15.71 4.85
C THR A 74 -10.47 14.60 5.48
N ASN A 75 -11.66 14.95 5.94
CA ASN A 75 -12.69 14.02 6.38
C ASN A 75 -14.01 14.25 5.63
N SER A 76 -13.95 14.91 4.45
CA SER A 76 -15.12 15.35 3.68
C SER A 76 -16.01 14.21 3.22
N GLU A 77 -15.42 13.05 2.93
CA GLU A 77 -16.14 11.86 2.47
C GLU A 77 -16.58 10.95 3.64
N CYS A 78 -16.35 11.37 4.89
CA CYS A 78 -16.74 10.56 6.05
C CYS A 78 -18.26 10.63 6.31
N ALA A 79 -18.96 9.52 6.10
CA ALA A 79 -20.41 9.42 6.25
C ALA A 79 -20.89 8.94 7.64
N CYS A 80 -20.02 8.89 8.66
CA CYS A 80 -20.34 8.27 9.95
C CYS A 80 -21.31 9.08 10.85
N SER A 81 -21.65 10.31 10.45
CA SER A 81 -22.52 11.24 11.21
C SER A 81 -21.98 11.62 12.61
N GLN A 82 -20.67 11.49 12.85
CA GLN A 82 -20.02 11.83 14.13
C GLN A 82 -18.99 12.96 13.99
N PRO A 83 -19.43 14.21 13.74
CA PRO A 83 -18.54 15.31 13.33
C PRO A 83 -17.43 15.66 14.34
N LYS A 84 -17.70 15.53 15.64
CA LYS A 84 -16.69 15.76 16.68
C LYS A 84 -15.57 14.73 16.67
N GLU A 85 -15.92 13.47 16.35
CA GLU A 85 -14.95 12.40 16.30
C GLU A 85 -14.12 12.46 15.01
N CYS A 86 -14.77 12.78 13.88
CA CYS A 86 -14.04 13.03 12.63
C CYS A 86 -13.04 14.17 12.79
N ALA A 87 -13.43 15.28 13.44
CA ALA A 87 -12.54 16.39 13.71
C ALA A 87 -11.35 15.96 14.59
N ARG A 88 -11.60 15.20 15.67
CA ARG A 88 -10.54 14.66 16.54
C ARG A 88 -9.54 13.78 15.77
N LEU A 89 -10.03 12.91 14.88
CA LEU A 89 -9.17 12.01 14.11
C LEU A 89 -8.41 12.75 13.01
N ARG A 90 -9.03 13.72 12.36
CA ARG A 90 -8.36 14.63 11.42
C ARG A 90 -7.24 15.40 12.11
N ASP A 91 -7.53 16.01 13.26
CA ASP A 91 -6.54 16.75 14.03
C ASP A 91 -5.39 15.84 14.48
N HIS A 92 -5.66 14.56 14.78
CA HIS A 92 -4.61 13.58 15.05
C HIS A 92 -3.77 13.28 13.80
N ALA A 93 -4.41 13.07 12.65
CA ALA A 93 -3.73 12.80 11.38
C ALA A 93 -2.81 13.97 10.96
N ASP A 94 -3.22 15.22 11.20
CA ASP A 94 -2.42 16.42 10.95
C ASP A 94 -1.11 16.48 11.77
N ASN A 95 -1.01 15.68 12.83
CA ASN A 95 0.19 15.57 13.66
C ASN A 95 1.03 14.32 13.35
N LEU A 96 0.61 13.47 12.41
CA LEU A 96 1.41 12.33 11.94
C LEU A 96 2.33 12.80 10.80
N PRO A 97 3.60 12.35 10.76
CA PRO A 97 4.43 12.57 9.59
C PRO A 97 3.80 11.89 8.37
N LEU A 98 3.79 12.58 7.25
CA LEU A 98 3.49 11.95 5.96
C LEU A 98 4.58 10.90 5.64
N PRO A 99 4.26 9.87 4.84
CA PRO A 99 5.22 8.83 4.52
C PRO A 99 6.42 9.43 3.77
N THR A 100 7.60 8.89 4.02
CA THR A 100 8.75 9.03 3.14
C THR A 100 8.49 8.29 1.81
N GLY A 101 9.31 8.54 0.79
CA GLY A 101 9.22 7.80 -0.49
C GLY A 101 9.38 6.28 -0.32
N ALA A 102 10.24 5.84 0.61
CA ALA A 102 10.44 4.41 0.88
C ALA A 102 9.21 3.77 1.54
N GLU A 103 8.60 4.46 2.51
CA GLU A 103 7.37 4.00 3.16
C GLU A 103 6.20 3.99 2.16
N LEU A 104 6.09 5.01 1.30
CA LEU A 104 5.09 5.05 0.24
C LEU A 104 5.23 3.87 -0.73
N LEU A 105 6.47 3.48 -1.09
CA LEU A 105 6.71 2.29 -1.91
C LEU A 105 6.18 1.03 -1.24
N THR A 106 6.45 0.84 0.05
CA THR A 106 5.91 -0.31 0.82
C THR A 106 4.39 -0.30 0.88
N MET A 107 3.79 0.88 1.10
CA MET A 107 2.33 1.04 1.11
C MET A 107 1.72 0.70 -0.25
N LEU A 108 2.29 1.19 -1.34
CA LEU A 108 1.84 0.89 -2.71
C LEU A 108 1.99 -0.59 -3.03
N ALA A 109 3.10 -1.21 -2.67
CA ALA A 109 3.31 -2.65 -2.87
C ALA A 109 2.23 -3.46 -2.14
N ALA A 110 1.94 -3.15 -0.88
CA ALA A 110 0.87 -3.81 -0.13
C ALA A 110 -0.52 -3.57 -0.74
N ALA A 111 -0.80 -2.34 -1.19
CA ALA A 111 -2.07 -1.95 -1.80
C ALA A 111 -2.31 -2.60 -3.18
N LEU A 112 -1.24 -2.85 -3.94
CA LEU A 112 -1.29 -3.51 -5.25
C LEU A 112 -1.20 -5.03 -5.16
N ASP A 113 -1.06 -5.58 -3.95
CA ASP A 113 -0.68 -6.97 -3.71
C ASP A 113 0.56 -7.38 -4.53
N ALA A 114 1.49 -6.43 -4.71
CA ALA A 114 2.74 -6.69 -5.39
C ALA A 114 3.56 -7.67 -4.51
N PRO A 115 4.08 -8.76 -5.10
CA PRO A 115 4.88 -9.69 -4.34
C PRO A 115 6.10 -8.95 -3.77
N ALA A 116 6.33 -9.10 -2.46
CA ALA A 116 7.59 -8.69 -1.88
C ALA A 116 8.70 -9.49 -2.57
N GLU A 117 9.65 -8.82 -3.22
CA GLU A 117 10.83 -9.48 -3.77
C GLU A 117 11.57 -10.18 -2.61
N LEU A 118 11.56 -11.51 -2.62
CA LEU A 118 12.16 -12.33 -1.57
C LEU A 118 13.69 -12.18 -1.52
N ILE A 119 14.31 -11.79 -2.63
CA ILE A 119 15.75 -11.50 -2.77
C ILE A 119 15.96 -10.35 -3.76
N THR A 120 16.99 -9.54 -3.55
CA THR A 120 17.40 -8.52 -4.52
C THR A 120 18.09 -9.15 -5.72
N ALA A 121 18.14 -8.43 -6.85
CA ALA A 121 18.90 -8.86 -8.04
C ALA A 121 20.40 -9.11 -7.74
N GLU A 122 20.98 -8.38 -6.80
CA GLU A 122 22.35 -8.57 -6.34
C GLU A 122 22.50 -9.88 -5.56
N GLN A 123 21.58 -10.18 -4.65
CA GLN A 123 21.56 -11.46 -3.93
C GLN A 123 21.36 -12.64 -4.90
N ALA A 124 20.42 -12.52 -5.85
CA ALA A 124 20.20 -13.52 -6.88
C ALA A 124 21.47 -13.78 -7.73
N SER A 125 22.16 -12.71 -8.12
CA SER A 125 23.44 -12.80 -8.84
C SER A 125 24.54 -13.44 -7.99
N SER A 126 24.61 -13.10 -6.70
CA SER A 126 25.55 -13.72 -5.77
C SER A 126 25.30 -15.22 -5.63
N TRP A 127 24.04 -15.65 -5.55
CA TRP A 127 23.68 -17.06 -5.44
C TRP A 127 23.93 -17.83 -6.74
N ALA A 128 23.69 -17.19 -7.88
CA ALA A 128 23.99 -17.77 -9.20
C ALA A 128 25.49 -17.86 -9.50
N GLY A 129 26.34 -17.22 -8.69
CA GLY A 129 27.79 -17.15 -8.92
C GLY A 129 28.16 -16.32 -10.15
N ARG A 130 27.21 -15.56 -10.70
CA ARG A 130 27.40 -14.66 -11.86
C ARG A 130 26.35 -13.55 -11.85
N THR A 131 26.66 -12.44 -12.47
CA THR A 131 25.68 -11.39 -12.74
C THR A 131 24.56 -11.95 -13.64
N LEU A 132 23.32 -11.80 -13.19
CA LEU A 132 22.12 -12.12 -13.95
C LEU A 132 21.72 -10.93 -14.82
N THR A 133 21.17 -11.21 -16.00
CA THR A 133 20.51 -10.19 -16.84
C THR A 133 19.11 -9.86 -16.29
N ALA A 134 18.54 -8.72 -16.68
CA ALA A 134 17.18 -8.34 -16.29
C ALA A 134 16.15 -9.44 -16.64
N ASP A 135 16.18 -9.95 -17.88
CA ASP A 135 15.33 -11.05 -18.33
C ASP A 135 15.52 -12.37 -17.54
N GLU A 136 16.69 -12.59 -16.94
CA GLU A 136 16.94 -13.76 -16.08
C GLU A 136 16.42 -13.54 -14.67
N VAL A 137 16.50 -12.30 -14.16
CA VAL A 137 15.89 -11.90 -12.89
C VAL A 137 14.38 -11.98 -12.99
N ASP A 138 13.77 -11.50 -14.07
CA ASP A 138 12.32 -11.56 -14.28
C ASP A 138 11.84 -13.02 -14.34
N ARG A 139 12.52 -13.88 -15.10
CA ARG A 139 12.20 -15.31 -15.16
C ARG A 139 12.40 -16.02 -13.81
N LEU A 140 13.38 -15.59 -13.01
CA LEU A 140 13.57 -16.11 -11.67
C LEU A 140 12.39 -15.73 -10.76
N SER A 141 11.98 -14.46 -10.80
CA SER A 141 10.82 -13.96 -10.05
C SER A 141 9.52 -14.69 -10.44
N GLU A 142 9.31 -14.97 -11.72
CA GLU A 142 8.16 -15.77 -12.20
C GLU A 142 8.19 -17.22 -11.69
N ALA A 143 9.38 -17.79 -11.49
CA ALA A 143 9.53 -19.19 -11.06
C ALA A 143 9.39 -19.39 -9.54
N ILE A 144 9.69 -18.36 -8.74
CA ILE A 144 9.68 -18.43 -7.26
C ILE A 144 8.33 -18.90 -6.69
N PRO A 145 7.15 -18.40 -7.13
CA PRO A 145 5.86 -18.88 -6.66
C PRO A 145 5.60 -20.38 -6.90
N HIS A 146 6.29 -20.97 -7.87
CA HIS A 146 6.17 -22.38 -8.23
C HIS A 146 7.30 -23.26 -7.64
N SER A 147 8.22 -22.66 -6.88
CA SER A 147 9.30 -23.35 -6.19
C SER A 147 8.84 -23.87 -4.83
N SER A 148 9.69 -24.64 -4.14
CA SER A 148 9.45 -25.04 -2.74
C SER A 148 9.78 -23.94 -1.72
N ILE A 149 10.15 -22.74 -2.18
CA ILE A 149 10.55 -21.61 -1.31
C ILE A 149 9.37 -21.10 -0.46
N PRO A 150 8.15 -20.89 -1.00
CA PRO A 150 6.99 -20.50 -0.19
C PRO A 150 6.71 -21.49 0.95
N ASP A 151 6.66 -22.80 0.66
CA ASP A 151 6.44 -23.85 1.67
C ASP A 151 7.51 -23.85 2.77
N ALA A 152 8.77 -23.61 2.38
CA ALA A 152 9.89 -23.53 3.32
C ALA A 152 9.79 -22.31 4.23
N ILE A 153 9.36 -21.15 3.70
CA ILE A 153 9.15 -19.93 4.48
C ILE A 153 7.99 -20.13 5.47
N ASP A 154 6.87 -20.69 5.02
CA ASP A 154 5.70 -20.95 5.87
C ASP A 154 6.06 -21.90 7.03
N THR A 155 6.87 -22.92 6.75
CA THR A 155 7.38 -23.85 7.78
C THR A 155 8.24 -23.14 8.83
N ILE A 156 9.10 -22.20 8.41
CA ILE A 156 9.96 -21.43 9.32
C ILE A 156 9.11 -20.45 10.15
N ALA A 157 8.23 -19.70 9.52
CA ALA A 157 7.39 -18.71 10.19
C ALA A 157 6.49 -19.37 11.24
N ALA A 158 5.87 -20.50 10.92
CA ALA A 158 5.04 -21.27 11.85
C ALA A 158 5.83 -21.86 13.05
N SER A 159 7.16 -21.93 12.97
CA SER A 159 8.00 -22.42 14.07
C SER A 159 8.32 -21.34 15.12
N TRP A 160 7.93 -20.09 14.88
CA TRP A 160 8.18 -18.95 15.76
C TRP A 160 6.97 -18.57 16.64
N ASP A 161 5.83 -19.22 16.40
CA ASP A 161 4.64 -19.21 17.27
C ASP A 161 4.71 -20.32 18.35
#